data_AF-A0A7V8ATI3-F1
#
_entry.id   AF-A0A7V8ATI3-F1
#
_cell.length_a   1.000
_cell.length_b   1.000
_cell.length_c   1.000
_cell.angle_alpha   90.00
_cell.angle_beta   90.00
_cell.angle_gamma   90.00
#
_symmetry.space_group_name_H-M   'P 1'
#
loop_
_entity.id
_entity.type
_entity.pdbx_description
1 polymer ?
#
loop_
_entity_poly.entity_id
_entity_poly.type
_entity_poly.pdbx_seq_one_letter_code
_entity_poly.pdbx_strand_id
1 'polypeptide(L)'
;MSALSYLESKASAAVLSDAEKASIATSISTLESRLDSYFTNRGDGLTAKFKFGSSTRGTILPRSIDAHSDIDFMVVFEKRRLYTSDILRPIEAF
;
A
#
# COMPACT_ATOMS: atom_id res chain seq x y z
N MET A 1 -3.17 5.25 37.77
CA MET A 1 -3.06 4.59 36.44
C MET A 1 -3.27 3.10 36.67
N SER A 2 -4.29 2.49 36.05
CA SER A 2 -4.51 1.04 36.12
C SER A 2 -3.93 0.36 34.88
N ALA A 3 -3.67 -0.95 34.96
CA ALA A 3 -3.27 -1.74 33.81
C ALA A 3 -4.25 -1.60 32.63
N LEU A 4 -5.56 -1.52 32.93
CA LEU A 4 -6.60 -1.30 31.94
C LEU A 4 -6.44 0.05 31.23
N SER A 5 -6.33 1.16 31.98
CA SER A 5 -6.18 2.50 31.38
C SER A 5 -4.91 2.64 30.53
N TYR A 6 -3.86 1.90 30.88
CA TYR A 6 -2.62 1.86 30.10
C TYR A 6 -2.83 1.11 28.77
N LEU A 7 -3.49 -0.05 28.80
CA LEU A 7 -3.78 -0.83 27.60
C LEU A 7 -4.73 -0.09 26.65
N GLU A 8 -5.74 0.60 27.18
CA GLU A 8 -6.64 1.43 26.38
C GLU A 8 -5.88 2.56 25.67
N SER A 9 -5.02 3.28 26.39
CA SER A 9 -4.19 4.32 25.79
C SER A 9 -3.25 3.78 24.70
N LYS A 10 -2.65 2.60 24.92
CA LYS A 10 -1.80 1.94 23.93
C LYS A 10 -2.59 1.49 22.70
N ALA A 11 -3.78 0.93 22.89
CA ALA A 11 -4.64 0.52 21.78
C ALA A 11 -5.08 1.72 20.94
N SER A 12 -5.47 2.84 21.57
CA SER A 12 -5.84 4.06 20.85
C SER A 12 -4.69 4.66 20.05
N ALA A 13 -3.48 4.66 20.61
CA ALA A 13 -2.28 5.14 19.90
C ALA A 13 -1.88 4.23 18.73
N ALA A 14 -2.30 2.97 18.73
CA ALA A 14 -2.05 2.00 17.67
C ALA A 14 -3.03 2.06 16.49
N VAL A 15 -3.97 3.00 16.51
CA VAL A 15 -4.85 3.28 15.37
C VAL A 15 -4.20 4.35 14.50
N LEU A 16 -4.18 4.13 13.18
CA LEU A 16 -3.72 5.14 12.22
C LEU A 16 -4.46 6.47 12.42
N SER A 17 -3.69 7.55 12.52
CA SER A 17 -4.24 8.89 12.51
C SER A 17 -4.87 9.21 11.15
N ASP A 18 -5.84 10.13 11.12
CA ASP A 18 -6.47 10.52 9.86
C ASP A 18 -5.49 11.21 8.91
N ALA A 19 -4.49 11.90 9.45
CA ALA A 19 -3.40 12.48 8.67
C ALA A 19 -2.55 11.40 7.96
N GLU A 20 -2.22 10.31 8.66
CA GLU A 20 -1.46 9.19 8.10
C GLU A 20 -2.30 8.43 7.06
N LYS A 21 -3.59 8.21 7.31
CA LYS A 21 -4.53 7.66 6.31
C LYS A 21 -4.60 8.52 5.05
N ALA A 22 -4.68 9.84 5.20
CA ALA A 22 -4.72 10.77 4.08
C ALA A 22 -3.40 10.74 3.28
N SER A 23 -2.25 10.73 3.96
CA SER A 23 -0.93 10.62 3.32
C SER A 23 -0.78 9.31 2.52
N ILE A 24 -1.24 8.19 3.09
CA ILE A 24 -1.29 6.90 2.39
C ILE A 24 -2.19 6.98 1.16
N ALA A 25 -3.38 7.58 1.27
CA ALA A 25 -4.31 7.73 0.14
C ALA A 25 -3.70 8.57 -1.00
N THR A 26 -3.03 9.69 -0.68
CA THR A 26 -2.32 10.52 -1.67
C THR A 26 -1.22 9.74 -2.38
N SER A 27 -0.44 8.97 -1.62
CA SER A 27 0.67 8.17 -2.18
C SER A 27 0.15 7.09 -3.13
N ILE A 28 -0.91 6.41 -2.75
CA ILE A 28 -1.54 5.36 -3.56
C ILE A 28 -2.16 5.94 -4.84
N SER A 29 -2.89 7.06 -4.73
CA SER A 29 -3.45 7.73 -5.90
C SER A 29 -2.37 8.20 -6.89
N THR A 30 -1.24 8.71 -6.36
CA THR A 30 -0.09 9.10 -7.18
C THR A 30 0.51 7.89 -7.90
N LEU A 31 0.69 6.77 -7.18
CA LEU A 31 1.20 5.53 -7.75
C LEU A 31 0.27 4.97 -8.83
N GLU A 32 -1.04 4.94 -8.56
CA GLU A 32 -2.05 4.51 -9.53
C GLU A 32 -2.02 5.33 -10.82
N SER A 33 -1.93 6.66 -10.71
CA SER A 33 -1.84 7.58 -11.85
C SER A 33 -0.58 7.38 -12.69
N ARG A 34 0.58 7.17 -12.03
CA ARG A 34 1.85 6.89 -12.70
C ARG A 34 1.80 5.56 -13.45
N LEU A 35 1.24 4.52 -12.82
CA LEU A 35 1.05 3.21 -13.43
C LEU A 35 0.15 3.30 -14.69
N ASP A 36 -0.96 4.02 -14.62
CA ASP A 36 -1.85 4.22 -15.78
C ASP A 36 -1.18 4.99 -16.92
N SER A 37 -0.34 5.97 -16.58
CA SER A 37 0.34 6.79 -17.58
C SER A 37 1.44 6.02 -18.32
N TYR A 38 2.05 5.03 -17.67
CA TYR A 38 3.16 4.25 -18.23
C TYR A 38 2.67 3.04 -19.03
N PHE A 39 1.75 2.26 -18.47
CA PHE A 39 1.25 1.02 -19.07
C PHE A 39 0.04 1.28 -19.96
N THR A 40 0.27 2.02 -21.05
CA THR A 40 -0.78 2.50 -21.98
C THR A 40 -0.97 1.63 -23.22
N ASN A 41 0.00 0.77 -23.54
CA ASN A 41 -0.02 -0.04 -24.75
C ASN A 41 -0.81 -1.34 -24.54
N ARG A 42 -1.68 -1.69 -25.49
CA ARG A 42 -2.46 -2.93 -25.46
C ARG A 42 -1.54 -4.16 -25.44
N GLY A 43 -1.75 -5.08 -24.49
CA GLY A 43 -0.89 -6.26 -24.31
C GLY A 43 0.31 -6.04 -23.37
N ASP A 44 0.51 -4.81 -22.92
CA ASP A 44 1.41 -4.41 -21.83
C ASP A 44 0.67 -3.54 -20.79
N GLY A 45 -0.67 -3.56 -20.83
CA GLY A 45 -1.52 -2.79 -19.94
C GLY A 45 -1.74 -3.45 -18.57
N LEU A 46 -2.53 -2.79 -17.73
CA LEU A 46 -2.90 -3.26 -16.40
C LEU A 46 -4.36 -3.73 -16.38
N THR A 47 -4.60 -4.89 -15.79
CA THR A 47 -5.94 -5.45 -15.57
C THR A 47 -6.56 -4.99 -14.26
N ALA A 48 -5.75 -4.86 -13.19
CA ALA A 48 -6.23 -4.44 -11.88
C ALA A 48 -5.11 -3.84 -11.02
N LYS A 49 -5.50 -2.97 -10.10
CA LYS A 49 -4.63 -2.39 -9.07
C LYS A 49 -5.43 -2.26 -7.78
N PHE A 50 -4.90 -2.72 -6.66
CA PHE A 50 -5.60 -2.62 -5.38
C PHE A 50 -4.66 -2.80 -4.18
N LYS A 51 -5.01 -2.15 -3.08
CA LYS A 51 -4.43 -2.43 -1.77
C LYS A 51 -4.94 -3.75 -1.22
N PHE A 52 -4.10 -4.44 -0.45
CA PHE A 52 -4.50 -5.60 0.35
C PHE A 52 -3.79 -5.57 1.70
N GLY A 53 -3.77 -6.70 2.40
CA GLY A 53 -2.96 -6.85 3.60
C GLY A 53 -3.51 -6.16 4.85
N SER A 54 -2.61 -5.80 5.76
CA SER A 54 -2.97 -5.24 7.08
C SER A 54 -3.69 -3.89 6.97
N SER A 55 -3.33 -3.09 5.97
CA SER A 55 -3.89 -1.75 5.74
C SER A 55 -5.37 -1.76 5.38
N THR A 56 -5.83 -2.79 4.65
CA THR A 56 -7.24 -2.93 4.28
C THR A 56 -8.08 -3.61 5.35
N ARG A 57 -7.45 -4.45 6.20
CA ARG A 57 -8.11 -5.09 7.35
C ARG A 57 -8.23 -4.20 8.59
N GLY A 58 -7.62 -3.01 8.57
CA GLY A 58 -7.58 -2.12 9.73
C GLY A 58 -6.67 -2.63 10.86
N THR A 59 -5.73 -3.53 10.56
CA THR A 59 -4.80 -4.11 11.53
C THR A 59 -3.34 -3.67 11.28
N ILE A 60 -3.15 -2.61 10.48
CA ILE A 60 -1.85 -1.98 10.29
C ILE A 60 -1.52 -1.09 11.49
N LEU A 61 -0.25 -1.06 11.89
CA LEU A 61 0.21 -0.18 12.95
C LEU A 61 0.74 1.13 12.37
N PRO A 62 0.57 2.27 13.05
CA PRO A 62 1.23 3.52 12.70
C PRO A 62 2.74 3.36 12.65
N ARG A 63 3.42 4.07 11.74
CA ARG A 63 4.88 4.00 11.64
C ARG A 63 5.63 4.50 12.88
N SER A 64 4.96 5.30 13.70
CA SER A 64 5.48 5.72 15.01
C SER A 64 5.59 4.58 16.03
N ILE A 65 4.86 3.49 15.83
CA ILE A 65 4.89 2.28 16.68
C ILE A 65 5.69 1.16 16.00
N ASP A 66 5.48 0.97 14.70
CA ASP A 66 6.21 0.00 13.89
C ASP A 66 6.79 0.68 12.64
N ALA A 67 8.09 1.00 12.68
CA ALA A 67 8.76 1.69 11.59
C ALA A 67 8.79 0.91 10.27
N HIS A 68 8.58 -0.42 10.32
CA HIS A 68 8.55 -1.30 9.15
C HIS A 68 7.11 -1.58 8.69
N SER A 69 6.12 -0.84 9.21
CA SER A 69 4.76 -0.97 8.74
C SER A 69 4.64 -0.43 7.31
N ASP A 70 4.31 -1.34 6.40
CA ASP A 70 4.22 -1.07 4.97
C ASP A 70 2.82 -1.31 4.43
N ILE A 71 2.56 -0.77 3.23
CA ILE A 71 1.28 -0.90 2.53
C ILE A 71 1.42 -1.94 1.42
N ASP A 72 0.69 -3.04 1.56
CA ASP A 72 0.60 -4.06 0.54
C ASP A 72 -0.25 -3.57 -0.65
N PHE A 73 0.35 -3.50 -1.84
CA PHE A 73 -0.30 -3.07 -3.07
C PHE A 73 -0.02 -4.05 -4.21
N MET A 74 -1.08 -4.50 -4.89
CA MET A 74 -1.02 -5.46 -5.97
C MET A 74 -1.28 -4.77 -7.31
N VAL A 75 -0.46 -5.12 -8.32
CA VAL A 75 -0.65 -4.72 -9.71
C VAL A 75 -0.77 -5.97 -10.57
N VAL A 76 -1.86 -6.08 -11.31
CA VAL A 76 -2.14 -7.22 -12.19
C VAL A 76 -1.97 -6.77 -13.63
N PHE A 77 -1.01 -7.37 -14.33
CA PHE A 77 -0.68 -7.07 -15.71
C PHE A 77 -1.54 -7.90 -16.67
N GLU A 78 -1.87 -7.36 -17.86
CA GLU A 78 -2.61 -8.07 -18.90
C GLU A 78 -1.85 -9.31 -19.43
N LYS A 79 -0.52 -9.30 -19.34
CA LYS A 79 0.35 -10.29 -19.98
C LYS A 79 0.42 -11.60 -19.15
N ARG A 80 -0.05 -12.70 -19.74
CA ARG A 80 -0.22 -14.03 -19.08
C ARG A 80 1.05 -14.75 -18.62
N ARG A 81 2.22 -14.40 -19.15
CA ARG A 81 3.51 -15.04 -18.79
C ARG A 81 4.61 -13.99 -18.78
N LEU A 82 4.90 -13.49 -17.59
CA LEU A 82 6.07 -12.68 -17.30
C LEU A 82 6.80 -13.35 -16.15
N TYR A 83 8.13 -13.48 -16.24
CA TYR A 83 8.93 -13.78 -15.07
C TYR A 83 8.95 -12.54 -14.17
N THR A 84 9.15 -12.69 -12.86
CA THR A 84 9.25 -11.57 -11.92
C THR A 84 10.24 -10.49 -12.40
N SER A 85 11.34 -10.89 -13.04
CA SER A 85 12.32 -9.99 -13.64
C SER A 85 11.80 -9.11 -14.77
N ASP A 86 10.77 -9.55 -15.50
CA ASP A 86 10.21 -8.81 -16.63
C ASP A 86 9.18 -7.76 -16.17
N ILE A 87 8.67 -7.91 -14.94
CA ILE A 87 7.70 -6.99 -14.32
C ILE A 87 8.41 -5.95 -13.44
N LEU A 88 9.42 -6.35 -12.67
CA LEU A 88 10.04 -5.46 -11.69
C LEU A 88 11.00 -4.44 -12.32
N ARG A 89 11.71 -4.79 -13.39
CA ARG A 89 12.68 -3.88 -14.05
C ARG A 89 12.03 -2.58 -14.57
N PRO A 90 10.85 -2.61 -15.23
CA PRO A 90 10.16 -1.38 -15.63
C PRO A 90 9.66 -0.55 -14.44
N ILE A 91 9.28 -1.21 -13.33
CA ILE A 91 8.79 -0.52 -12.12
C ILE A 91 9.94 0.17 -11.38
N GLU A 92 11.13 -0.43 -11.33
CA GLU A 92 12.32 0.18 -10.72
C GLU A 92 12.89 1.37 -11.52
N ALA A 93 12.48 1.53 -12.78
CA ALA A 93 12.89 2.64 -13.63
C ALA A 93 12.02 3.91 -13.45
N PHE A 94 11.00 3.85 -12.58
CA PHE A 94 10.24 5.02 -12.11
C PHE A 94 10.96 5.79 -11.00
#